data_AF-A0A968FYX1-F1
#
_entry.id   AF-A0A968FYX1-F1
#
_cell.length_a   1.000
_cell.length_b   1.000
_cell.length_c   1.000
_cell.angle_alpha   90.00
_cell.angle_beta   90.00
_cell.angle_gamma   90.00
#
_symmetry.space_group_name_H-M   'P 1'
#
loop_
_entity.id
_entity.type
_entity.pdbx_description
1 polymer ?
#
loop_
_entity_poly.entity_id
_entity_poly.type
_entity_poly.pdbx_seq_one_letter_code
_entity_poly.pdbx_strand_id
1 'polypeptide(L)'
;MKPASAKPSLLIAFGGNALNIPGDHKPRQKEEFVVARKSMEQLVPLLKQGYETMILTHGNGPQVGQIFLQQELTVHEFPRQITLDVCVADSQGRIGYILQNVFDNVCQQHGLDKKSFSVITQVVVDPNDPGFQHPTKPIGVFYKKDEADRLRQEHGWVLNEDAGRGWR
;
A
#
# COMPACT_ATOMS: atom_id res chain seq x y z
N MET A 1 16.10 2.70 43.46
CA MET A 1 16.36 2.88 42.02
C MET A 1 15.14 3.55 41.40
N LYS A 2 15.30 4.66 40.66
CA LYS A 2 14.21 5.16 39.82
C LYS A 2 13.96 4.11 38.72
N PRO A 3 12.71 3.74 38.40
CA PRO A 3 12.45 2.90 37.24
C PRO A 3 13.04 3.59 36.01
N ALA A 4 13.79 2.85 35.19
CA ALA A 4 14.23 3.36 33.89
C ALA A 4 12.98 3.81 33.14
N SER A 5 12.93 5.08 32.71
CA SER A 5 11.78 5.57 31.94
C SER A 5 11.64 4.68 30.70
N ALA A 6 10.47 4.10 30.48
CA ALA A 6 10.21 3.26 29.32
C ALA A 6 10.64 4.00 28.04
N LYS A 7 11.37 3.30 27.16
CA LYS A 7 11.82 3.91 25.91
C LYS A 7 10.59 4.26 25.05
N PRO A 8 10.66 5.33 24.25
CA PRO A 8 9.51 5.74 23.43
C PRO A 8 9.19 4.70 22.35
N SER A 9 7.93 4.71 21.90
CA SER A 9 7.50 4.01 20.69
C SER A 9 7.54 4.96 19.48
N LEU A 10 7.73 4.42 18.28
CA LEU A 10 7.79 5.18 17.03
C LEU A 10 6.81 4.58 16.01
N LEU A 11 5.93 5.42 15.45
CA LEU A 11 5.07 5.05 14.32
C LEU A 11 5.53 5.78 13.07
N ILE A 12 5.71 5.03 11.98
CA ILE A 12 6.17 5.55 10.68
C ILE A 12 5.14 5.17 9.63
N ALA A 13 4.60 6.16 8.93
CA ALA A 13 3.67 5.96 7.82
C ALA A 13 4.38 6.10 6.48
N PHE A 14 4.55 5.00 5.75
CA PHE A 14 5.08 4.98 4.40
C PHE A 14 4.05 5.52 3.40
N GLY A 15 4.39 6.64 2.76
CA GLY A 15 3.61 7.19 1.65
C GLY A 15 3.79 6.40 0.36
N GLY A 16 3.05 6.76 -0.69
CA GLY A 16 3.08 6.05 -1.98
C GLY A 16 4.48 5.92 -2.61
N ASN A 17 5.37 6.89 -2.40
CA ASN A 17 6.73 6.85 -2.95
C ASN A 17 7.64 5.79 -2.32
N ALA A 18 7.26 5.27 -1.14
CA ALA A 18 8.04 4.24 -0.44
C ALA A 18 7.77 2.83 -0.96
N LEU A 19 6.74 2.64 -1.78
CA LEU A 19 6.34 1.33 -2.32
C LEU A 19 6.09 1.35 -3.83
N ASN A 20 5.87 2.51 -4.42
CA ASN A 20 5.62 2.65 -5.85
C ASN A 20 6.91 2.98 -6.59
N ILE A 21 7.02 2.42 -7.78
CA ILE A 21 8.11 2.65 -8.70
C ILE A 21 7.74 3.88 -9.55
N PRO A 22 8.50 4.99 -9.48
CA PRO A 22 8.19 6.18 -10.26
C PRO A 22 8.30 5.92 -11.76
N GLY A 23 7.33 6.40 -12.55
CA GLY A 23 7.39 6.44 -14.01
C GLY A 23 6.43 5.49 -14.74
N ASP A 24 6.41 5.62 -16.07
CA ASP A 24 5.51 4.89 -17.00
C ASP A 24 6.14 3.56 -17.45
N HIS A 25 6.64 2.79 -16.49
CA HIS A 25 7.29 1.52 -16.77
C HIS A 25 6.41 0.43 -16.19
N LYS A 26 6.07 -0.57 -17.01
CA LYS A 26 5.46 -1.85 -16.59
C LYS A 26 6.32 -2.43 -15.46
N PRO A 27 6.02 -2.13 -14.19
CA PRO A 27 6.95 -2.42 -13.11
C PRO A 27 6.86 -3.91 -12.87
N ARG A 28 7.99 -4.61 -12.85
CA ARG A 28 7.99 -6.03 -12.54
C ARG A 28 7.97 -6.18 -11.01
N GLN A 29 7.67 -7.38 -10.56
CA GLN A 29 7.62 -7.68 -9.13
C GLN A 29 8.94 -7.38 -8.40
N LYS A 30 10.08 -7.52 -9.09
CA LYS A 30 11.40 -7.29 -8.49
C LYS A 30 11.63 -5.83 -8.08
N GLU A 31 11.06 -4.87 -8.81
CA GLU A 31 11.28 -3.45 -8.54
C GLU A 31 10.61 -3.03 -7.22
N GLU A 32 9.53 -3.69 -6.78
CA GLU A 32 8.90 -3.44 -5.48
C GLU A 32 9.84 -3.75 -4.32
N PHE A 33 10.59 -4.85 -4.42
CA PHE A 33 11.62 -5.21 -3.43
C PHE A 33 12.77 -4.20 -3.40
N VAL A 34 13.15 -3.64 -4.57
CA VAL A 34 14.20 -2.62 -4.65
C VAL A 34 13.77 -1.33 -3.97
N VAL A 35 12.54 -0.87 -4.24
CA VAL A 35 12.00 0.34 -3.61
C VAL A 35 11.82 0.13 -2.10
N ALA A 36 11.22 -0.99 -1.69
CA ALA A 36 11.07 -1.35 -0.28
C ALA A 36 12.42 -1.40 0.44
N ARG A 37 13.48 -1.94 -0.21
CA ARG A 37 14.83 -1.96 0.37
C ARG A 37 15.35 -0.56 0.61
N LYS A 38 15.21 0.35 -0.34
CA LYS A 38 15.63 1.75 -0.15
C LYS A 38 14.93 2.38 1.05
N SER A 39 13.64 2.14 1.22
CA SER A 39 12.88 2.64 2.39
C SER A 39 13.31 2.00 3.71
N MET A 40 13.58 0.70 3.73
CA MET A 40 14.00 -0.01 4.95
C MET A 40 15.44 0.33 5.38
N GLU A 41 16.35 0.55 4.44
CA GLU A 41 17.72 1.04 4.75
C GLU A 41 17.68 2.40 5.48
N GLN A 42 16.72 3.27 5.15
CA GLN A 42 16.53 4.55 5.85
C GLN A 42 16.08 4.39 7.30
N LEU A 43 15.55 3.22 7.69
CA LEU A 43 15.17 2.94 9.08
C LEU A 43 16.36 2.54 9.95
N VAL A 44 17.48 2.10 9.39
CA VAL A 44 18.63 1.59 10.15
C VAL A 44 19.13 2.58 11.21
N PRO A 45 19.29 3.88 10.93
CA PRO A 45 19.66 4.86 11.97
C PRO A 45 18.63 4.95 13.10
N LEU A 46 17.33 4.88 12.77
CA LEU A 46 16.24 4.93 13.75
C LEU A 46 16.18 3.66 14.60
N LEU A 47 16.41 2.49 14.01
CA LEU A 47 16.48 1.21 14.71
C LEU A 47 17.59 1.20 15.75
N LYS A 48 18.72 1.87 15.46
CA LYS A 48 19.86 2.01 16.38
C LYS A 48 19.60 2.98 17.55
N GLN A 49 18.61 3.86 17.46
CA GLN A 49 18.19 4.72 18.58
C GLN A 49 17.48 3.92 19.70
N GLY A 50 17.07 2.69 19.41
CA GLY A 50 16.64 1.74 20.43
C GLY A 50 15.24 1.99 20.99
N TYR A 51 14.30 2.51 20.18
CA TYR A 51 12.87 2.58 20.51
C TYR A 51 12.33 1.24 21.05
N GLU A 52 11.40 1.29 22.00
CA GLU A 52 10.76 0.10 22.59
C GLU A 52 9.94 -0.66 21.54
N THR A 53 9.15 0.08 20.76
CA THR A 53 8.30 -0.47 19.71
C THR A 53 8.38 0.43 18.48
N MET A 54 8.48 -0.18 17.31
CA MET A 54 8.41 0.52 16.03
C MET A 54 7.25 -0.06 15.23
N ILE A 55 6.31 0.78 14.82
CA ILE A 55 5.13 0.42 14.03
C ILE A 55 5.27 1.05 12.66
N LEU A 56 5.18 0.22 11.62
CA LEU A 56 5.21 0.68 10.23
C LEU A 56 3.81 0.54 9.65
N THR A 57 3.29 1.62 9.05
CA THR A 57 2.06 1.61 8.26
C THR A 57 2.38 2.02 6.84
N HIS A 58 1.46 1.75 5.91
CA HIS A 58 1.67 2.09 4.50
C HIS A 58 0.35 2.45 3.80
N GLY A 59 0.44 3.19 2.70
CA GLY A 59 -0.64 3.28 1.72
C GLY A 59 -0.68 2.06 0.81
N ASN A 60 -1.81 1.85 0.12
CA ASN A 60 -2.00 0.74 -0.83
C ASN A 60 -2.65 1.15 -2.16
N GLY A 61 -2.87 2.45 -2.42
CA GLY A 61 -3.72 2.93 -3.53
C GLY A 61 -3.41 2.32 -4.90
N PRO A 62 -2.15 2.31 -5.35
CA PRO A 62 -1.80 1.66 -6.62
C PRO A 62 -1.94 0.13 -6.58
N GLN A 63 -1.59 -0.51 -5.47
CA GLN A 63 -1.66 -1.96 -5.32
C GLN A 63 -3.12 -2.46 -5.31
N VAL A 64 -3.98 -1.84 -4.51
CA VAL A 64 -5.40 -2.21 -4.44
C VAL A 64 -6.12 -1.96 -5.76
N GLY A 65 -5.81 -0.86 -6.44
CA GLY A 65 -6.43 -0.59 -7.74
C GLY A 65 -5.93 -1.51 -8.85
N GLN A 66 -4.66 -1.98 -8.81
CA GLN A 66 -4.20 -3.03 -9.70
C GLN A 66 -4.94 -4.36 -9.44
N ILE A 67 -5.12 -4.75 -8.18
CA ILE A 67 -5.86 -5.95 -7.80
C ILE A 67 -7.31 -5.84 -8.27
N PHE A 68 -7.95 -4.69 -8.04
CA PHE A 68 -9.32 -4.46 -8.48
C PHE A 68 -9.45 -4.51 -10.01
N LEU A 69 -8.54 -3.86 -10.74
CA LEU A 69 -8.51 -3.94 -12.20
C LEU A 69 -8.33 -5.38 -12.71
N GLN A 70 -7.54 -6.21 -12.02
CA GLN A 70 -7.41 -7.63 -12.37
C GLN A 70 -8.73 -8.39 -12.20
N GLN A 71 -9.51 -8.11 -11.16
CA GLN A 71 -10.83 -8.72 -10.98
C GLN A 71 -11.78 -8.37 -12.13
N GLU A 72 -11.81 -7.09 -12.50
CA GLU A 72 -12.66 -6.56 -13.57
C GLU A 72 -12.28 -7.13 -14.95
N LEU A 73 -10.98 -7.16 -15.28
CA LEU A 73 -10.50 -7.71 -16.55
C LEU A 73 -10.71 -9.22 -16.69
N THR A 74 -10.89 -9.92 -15.57
CA THR A 74 -11.03 -11.38 -15.56
C THR A 74 -12.44 -11.84 -15.19
N VAL A 75 -13.42 -10.93 -15.21
CA VAL A 75 -14.81 -11.19 -14.83
C VAL A 75 -15.49 -12.30 -15.64
N HIS A 76 -15.08 -12.49 -16.89
CA HIS A 76 -15.61 -13.54 -17.76
C HIS A 76 -14.86 -14.87 -17.66
N GLU A 77 -13.68 -14.87 -17.01
CA GLU A 77 -12.82 -16.04 -16.85
C GLU A 77 -12.97 -16.68 -15.47
N PHE A 78 -13.19 -15.87 -14.42
CA PHE A 78 -13.36 -16.35 -13.04
C PHE A 78 -14.75 -16.01 -12.48
N PRO A 79 -15.53 -17.03 -12.06
CA PRO A 79 -16.92 -16.83 -11.64
C PRO A 79 -17.07 -16.13 -10.28
N ARG A 80 -16.01 -16.10 -9.46
CA ARG A 80 -16.02 -15.45 -8.14
C ARG A 80 -15.38 -14.07 -8.26
N GLN A 81 -16.21 -13.04 -8.15
CA GLN A 81 -15.79 -11.67 -7.91
C GLN A 81 -15.59 -11.43 -6.41
N ILE A 82 -14.58 -10.65 -6.06
CA ILE A 82 -14.32 -10.23 -4.68
C ILE A 82 -14.59 -8.73 -4.52
N THR A 83 -14.98 -8.35 -3.31
CA THR A 83 -15.29 -6.96 -2.98
C THR A 83 -14.02 -6.14 -2.74
N LEU A 84 -14.13 -4.81 -2.81
CA LEU A 84 -12.97 -3.92 -2.67
C LEU A 84 -12.26 -4.07 -1.32
N ASP A 85 -12.98 -4.36 -0.24
CA ASP A 85 -12.40 -4.65 1.08
C ASP A 85 -11.54 -5.92 1.09
N VAL A 86 -11.93 -6.95 0.32
CA VAL A 86 -11.09 -8.15 0.14
C VAL A 86 -9.87 -7.83 -0.71
N CYS A 87 -10.00 -7.02 -1.78
CA CYS A 87 -8.84 -6.51 -2.52
C CYS A 87 -7.87 -5.71 -1.61
N VAL A 88 -8.41 -4.95 -0.64
CA VAL A 88 -7.60 -4.27 0.37
C VAL A 88 -6.87 -5.29 1.24
N ALA A 89 -7.53 -6.34 1.72
CA ALA A 89 -6.89 -7.41 2.49
C ALA A 89 -5.76 -8.10 1.70
N ASP A 90 -5.98 -8.41 0.42
CA ASP A 90 -4.96 -8.96 -0.48
C ASP A 90 -3.75 -8.02 -0.61
N SER A 91 -4.03 -6.71 -0.75
CA SER A 91 -2.97 -5.69 -0.84
C SER A 91 -2.12 -5.62 0.44
N GLN A 92 -2.72 -5.83 1.62
CA GLN A 92 -1.99 -5.89 2.89
C GLN A 92 -1.08 -7.12 2.94
N GLY A 93 -1.56 -8.27 2.48
CA GLY A 93 -0.77 -9.50 2.38
C GLY A 93 0.46 -9.31 1.48
N ARG A 94 0.27 -8.79 0.26
CA ARG A 94 1.35 -8.52 -0.69
C ARG A 94 2.37 -7.53 -0.13
N ILE A 95 1.92 -6.36 0.34
CA ILE A 95 2.82 -5.30 0.81
C ILE A 95 3.53 -5.75 2.10
N GLY A 96 2.79 -6.32 3.05
CA GLY A 96 3.33 -6.83 4.29
C GLY A 96 4.42 -7.88 4.06
N TYR A 97 4.17 -8.85 3.16
CA TYR A 97 5.17 -9.85 2.77
C TYR A 97 6.46 -9.23 2.23
N ILE A 98 6.36 -8.27 1.32
CA ILE A 98 7.54 -7.61 0.73
C ILE A 98 8.30 -6.83 1.82
N LEU A 99 7.59 -6.03 2.60
CA LEU A 99 8.21 -5.17 3.62
C LEU A 99 8.87 -5.98 4.72
N GLN A 100 8.23 -7.02 5.24
CA GLN A 100 8.80 -7.85 6.30
C GLN A 100 10.04 -8.61 5.81
N ASN A 101 9.99 -9.16 4.58
CA ASN A 101 11.11 -9.89 4.00
C ASN A 101 12.34 -8.98 3.84
N VAL A 102 12.11 -7.78 3.31
CA VAL A 102 13.17 -6.79 3.12
C VAL A 102 13.69 -6.28 4.45
N PHE A 103 12.82 -5.94 5.39
CA PHE A 103 13.21 -5.43 6.72
C PHE A 103 14.10 -6.42 7.47
N ASP A 104 13.70 -7.69 7.50
CA ASP A 104 14.46 -8.74 8.17
C ASP A 104 15.86 -8.92 7.55
N ASN A 105 15.94 -8.87 6.22
CA ASN A 105 17.21 -8.94 5.49
C ASN A 105 18.11 -7.72 5.80
N VAL A 106 17.55 -6.51 5.84
CA VAL A 106 18.28 -5.29 6.21
C VAL A 106 18.78 -5.39 7.65
N CYS A 107 17.93 -5.83 8.60
CA CYS A 107 18.34 -6.02 9.98
C CYS A 107 19.51 -7.01 10.10
N GLN A 108 19.42 -8.16 9.42
CA GLN A 108 20.50 -9.15 9.40
C GLN A 108 21.81 -8.59 8.85
N GLN A 109 21.75 -7.85 7.72
CA GLN A 109 22.93 -7.27 7.09
C GLN A 109 23.62 -6.21 7.97
N HIS A 110 22.86 -5.51 8.81
CA HIS A 110 23.39 -4.51 9.74
C HIS A 110 23.65 -5.05 11.16
N GLY A 111 23.53 -6.36 11.37
CA GLY A 111 23.74 -7.00 12.68
C GLY A 111 22.72 -6.58 13.74
N LEU A 112 21.51 -6.18 13.33
CA LEU A 112 20.42 -5.81 14.22
C LEU A 112 19.58 -7.05 14.54
N ASP A 113 19.50 -7.40 15.82
CA ASP A 113 18.65 -8.49 16.30
C ASP A 113 17.19 -8.02 16.42
N LYS A 114 16.54 -7.91 15.26
CA LYS A 114 15.13 -7.52 15.13
C LYS A 114 14.43 -8.38 14.07
N LYS A 115 13.17 -8.66 14.32
CA LYS A 115 12.27 -9.39 13.43
C LYS A 115 10.97 -8.64 13.25
N SER A 116 10.39 -8.75 12.07
CA SER A 116 9.12 -8.12 11.71
C SER A 116 8.02 -9.14 11.50
N PHE A 117 6.78 -8.70 11.66
CA PHE A 117 5.59 -9.42 11.26
C PHE A 117 4.57 -8.43 10.72
N SER A 118 3.75 -8.89 9.76
CA SER A 118 2.65 -8.11 9.20
C SER A 118 1.33 -8.63 9.75
N VAL A 119 0.41 -7.72 10.04
CA VAL A 119 -0.91 -8.05 10.59
C VAL A 119 -1.99 -7.53 9.66
N ILE A 120 -2.88 -8.42 9.23
CA ILE A 120 -4.10 -7.99 8.53
C ILE A 120 -4.93 -7.16 9.49
N THR A 121 -5.20 -5.93 9.10
CA THR A 121 -5.82 -4.91 9.94
C THR A 121 -7.16 -4.49 9.35
N GLN A 122 -8.20 -4.53 10.20
CA GLN A 122 -9.52 -3.99 9.90
C GLN A 122 -9.67 -2.61 10.52
N VAL A 123 -10.31 -1.68 9.81
CA VAL A 123 -10.59 -0.33 10.29
C VAL A 123 -12.10 -0.13 10.28
N VAL A 124 -12.66 0.17 11.45
CA VAL A 124 -14.08 0.49 11.58
C VAL A 124 -14.31 1.89 11.04
N VAL A 125 -15.33 2.03 10.18
CA VAL A 125 -15.78 3.31 9.61
C VAL A 125 -17.28 3.48 9.86
N ASP A 126 -17.77 4.72 9.86
CA ASP A 126 -19.19 5.00 9.99
C ASP A 126 -19.93 4.59 8.71
N PRO A 127 -20.92 3.67 8.73
CA PRO A 127 -21.65 3.29 7.53
C PRO A 127 -22.43 4.44 6.85
N ASN A 128 -22.63 5.55 7.56
CA ASN A 128 -23.28 6.75 7.02
C ASN A 128 -22.29 7.86 6.62
N ASP A 129 -20.99 7.56 6.54
CA ASP A 129 -19.98 8.55 6.15
C ASP A 129 -20.32 9.15 4.77
N PRO A 130 -20.37 10.49 4.63
CA PRO A 130 -20.65 11.15 3.34
C PRO A 130 -19.68 10.76 2.21
N GLY A 131 -18.48 10.28 2.55
CA GLY A 131 -17.50 9.77 1.61
C GLY A 131 -17.98 8.58 0.77
N PHE A 132 -18.98 7.81 1.24
CA PHE A 132 -19.61 6.76 0.43
C PHE A 132 -20.43 7.30 -0.74
N GLN A 133 -20.98 8.52 -0.62
CA GLN A 133 -21.74 9.18 -1.68
C GLN A 133 -20.83 9.96 -2.64
N HIS A 134 -19.66 10.38 -2.17
CA HIS A 134 -18.71 11.20 -2.91
C HIS A 134 -17.29 10.62 -2.82
N PRO A 135 -16.97 9.57 -3.61
CA PRO A 135 -15.65 8.97 -3.59
C PRO A 135 -14.61 9.97 -4.12
N THR A 136 -13.66 10.34 -3.28
CA THR A 136 -12.59 11.31 -3.59
C THR A 136 -11.20 10.69 -3.63
N LYS A 137 -11.05 9.46 -3.13
CA LYS A 137 -9.76 8.78 -3.02
C LYS A 137 -9.45 8.04 -4.34
N PRO A 138 -8.42 8.44 -5.10
CA PRO A 138 -8.06 7.73 -6.31
C PRO A 138 -7.37 6.39 -5.99
N ILE A 139 -7.69 5.37 -6.79
CA ILE A 139 -7.04 4.06 -6.78
C ILE A 139 -6.67 3.64 -8.21
N GLY A 140 -5.68 2.76 -8.36
CA GLY A 140 -5.39 2.14 -9.66
C GLY A 140 -4.52 2.99 -10.59
N VAL A 141 -4.56 2.62 -11.87
CA VAL A 141 -3.72 3.18 -12.94
C VAL A 141 -4.34 4.47 -13.49
N PHE A 142 -3.52 5.28 -14.17
CA PHE A 142 -4.01 6.46 -14.86
C PHE A 142 -4.52 6.07 -16.25
N TYR A 143 -5.73 6.53 -16.57
CA TYR A 143 -6.38 6.43 -17.87
C TYR A 143 -6.30 7.76 -18.62
N LYS A 144 -6.35 7.68 -19.94
CA LYS A 144 -6.61 8.86 -20.77
C LYS A 144 -8.09 9.23 -20.69
N LYS A 145 -8.43 10.45 -21.08
CA LYS A 145 -9.80 10.98 -20.97
C LYS A 145 -10.82 10.13 -21.73
N ASP A 146 -10.49 9.77 -22.96
CA ASP A 146 -11.31 8.94 -23.85
C ASP A 146 -11.54 7.53 -23.27
N GLU A 147 -10.51 6.93 -22.70
CA GLU A 147 -10.61 5.64 -22.01
C GLU A 147 -11.47 5.73 -20.74
N ALA A 148 -11.29 6.78 -19.93
CA ALA A 148 -12.11 7.03 -18.77
C ALA A 148 -13.59 7.25 -19.11
N ASP A 149 -13.88 8.01 -20.17
CA ASP A 149 -15.25 8.24 -20.64
C ASP A 149 -15.92 6.92 -21.09
N ARG A 150 -15.17 6.02 -21.73
CA ARG A 150 -15.64 4.68 -22.08
C ARG A 150 -15.90 3.83 -20.83
N LEU A 151 -14.96 3.79 -19.88
CA LEU A 151 -15.09 2.99 -18.65
C LEU A 151 -16.27 3.46 -17.77
N ARG A 152 -16.56 4.77 -17.76
CA ARG A 152 -17.77 5.32 -17.11
C ARG A 152 -19.05 4.75 -17.73
N GLN A 153 -19.11 4.63 -19.05
CA GLN A 153 -20.29 4.13 -19.75
C GLN A 153 -20.43 2.61 -19.59
N GLU A 154 -19.32 1.87 -19.66
CA GLU A 154 -19.33 0.40 -19.61
C GLU A 154 -19.52 -0.13 -18.18
N HIS A 155 -18.90 0.50 -17.18
CA HIS A 155 -18.83 -0.03 -15.82
C HIS A 155 -19.45 0.88 -14.75
N GLY A 156 -19.92 2.08 -15.11
CA GLY A 156 -20.49 3.04 -14.14
C GLY A 156 -19.47 3.60 -13.13
N TRP A 157 -18.17 3.54 -13.44
CA TRP A 157 -17.11 3.98 -12.52
C TRP A 157 -17.10 5.49 -12.31
N VAL A 158 -16.80 5.92 -11.08
CA VAL A 158 -16.51 7.32 -10.77
C VAL A 158 -15.02 7.58 -10.95
N LEU A 159 -14.65 8.06 -12.13
CA LEU A 159 -13.28 8.46 -12.45
C LEU A 159 -13.14 9.98 -12.32
N ASN A 160 -12.05 10.48 -11.76
CA ASN A 160 -11.75 11.91 -11.64
C ASN A 160 -10.39 12.24 -12.24
N GLU A 161 -10.23 13.48 -12.70
CA GLU A 161 -8.93 13.99 -13.11
C GLU A 161 -8.02 14.12 -11.88
N ASP A 162 -6.77 13.66 -11.97
CA ASP A 162 -5.82 13.72 -10.87
C ASP A 162 -4.52 14.42 -11.27
N ALA A 163 -4.52 15.74 -11.02
CA ALA A 163 -3.35 16.61 -10.98
C ALA A 163 -2.54 16.64 -12.29
N GLY A 164 -3.23 16.61 -13.43
CA GLY A 164 -2.66 16.62 -14.78
C GLY A 164 -2.04 15.29 -15.21
N ARG A 165 -2.16 14.23 -14.41
CA ARG A 165 -1.52 12.93 -14.68
C ARG A 165 -2.41 11.94 -15.40
N GLY A 166 -3.71 12.25 -15.52
CA GLY A 166 -4.70 11.40 -16.14
C GLY A 166 -5.96 11.26 -15.27
N TRP A 167 -6.77 10.27 -15.59
CA TRP A 167 -8.04 9.98 -14.92
C TRP A 167 -7.95 8.67 -14.15
N ARG A 168 -8.48 8.61 -12.93
CA ARG A 168 -8.57 7.40 -12.10
C ARG A 168 -9.55 7.57 -10.95
#